data_AF-A0A0G4K337-F1
#
_entry.id   AF-A0A0G4K337-F1
#
_cell.length_a   1.000
_cell.length_b   1.000
_cell.length_c   1.000
_cell.angle_alpha   90.00
_cell.angle_beta   90.00
_cell.angle_gamma   90.00
#
_symmetry.space_group_name_H-M   'P 1'
#
loop_
_entity.id
_entity.type
_entity.pdbx_description
1 polymer ?
#
loop_
_entity_poly.entity_id
_entity_poly.type
_entity_poly.pdbx_seq_one_letter_code
_entity_poly.pdbx_strand_id
1 'polypeptide(L)' 'MVKVNAVALNYRDKMVVETGRGLPLKFPFTPGSELAGEVIALGQGAFRFEVGMKVISTATPDWIDGLRAGTARKPLLI' A
#
# COMPACT_ATOMS: atom_id res chain seq x y z
N MET A 1 -1.18 8.25 11.98
CA MET A 1 0.24 8.28 11.59
C MET A 1 0.88 6.98 12.04
N VAL A 2 1.65 6.34 11.17
CA VAL A 2 2.39 5.11 11.49
C VAL A 2 3.89 5.41 11.40
N LYS A 3 4.64 5.08 12.45
CA LYS A 3 6.10 5.00 12.39
C LYS A 3 6.46 3.68 11.72
N VAL A 4 7.01 3.76 10.52
CA VAL A 4 7.41 2.59 9.73
C VAL A 4 8.69 1.99 10.32
N ASN A 5 8.67 0.69 10.60
CA ASN A 5 9.83 -0.06 11.09
C ASN A 5 10.45 -0.95 10.01
N ALA A 6 9.61 -1.47 9.10
CA ALA A 6 10.05 -2.30 7.99
C ALA A 6 9.18 -2.06 6.75
N VAL A 7 9.78 -2.28 5.58
CA VAL A 7 9.11 -2.29 4.27
C VAL A 7 9.52 -3.53 3.50
N ALA A 8 8.61 -4.07 2.70
CA ALA A 8 8.91 -5.16 1.77
C ALA A 8 8.93 -4.62 0.34
N LEU A 9 10.06 -4.77 -0.34
CA LEU A 9 10.19 -4.38 -1.74
C LEU A 9 9.73 -5.50 -2.66
N ASN A 10 9.04 -5.11 -3.72
CA ASN A 10 8.57 -5.99 -4.75
C ASN A 10 9.07 -5.51 -6.10
N TYR A 11 9.17 -6.43 -7.07
CA TYR A 11 9.56 -6.07 -8.43
C TYR A 11 8.64 -5.01 -9.07
N ARG A 12 7.36 -4.96 -8.67
CA ARG A 12 6.42 -3.92 -9.11
C ARG A 12 6.87 -2.51 -8.73
N ASP A 13 7.56 -2.35 -7.60
CA ASP A 13 8.01 -1.03 -7.14
C ASP A 13 9.04 -0.46 -8.11
N LYS A 14 9.97 -1.30 -8.58
CA LYS A 14 10.90 -0.97 -9.69
C LYS A 14 10.13 -0.55 -10.94
N MET A 15 9.13 -1.32 -11.36
CA MET A 15 8.34 -0.99 -12.55
C MET A 15 7.60 0.34 -12.41
N VAL A 16 7.05 0.63 -11.22
CA VAL A 16 6.37 1.91 -10.95
C VAL A 16 7.35 3.08 -11.05
N VAL A 17 8.56 2.93 -10.50
CA VAL A 17 9.59 3.97 -10.57
C VAL A 17 10.09 4.18 -12.00
N GLU A 18 10.34 3.11 -12.76
CA GLU A 18 10.95 3.20 -14.09
C GLU A 18 9.98 3.59 -15.20
N THR A 19 8.74 3.10 -15.17
CA THR A 19 7.78 3.26 -16.28
C THR A 19 6.42 3.81 -15.85
N GLY A 20 6.24 4.10 -14.57
CA GLY A 20 4.94 4.44 -13.98
C GLY A 20 3.98 3.25 -13.90
N ARG A 21 4.30 2.10 -14.53
CA ARG A 21 3.45 0.90 -14.62
C ARG A 21 2.04 1.20 -15.18
N GLY A 22 1.91 2.23 -16.03
CA GLY A 22 0.62 2.69 -16.57
C GLY A 22 -0.35 3.24 -15.52
N LEU A 23 0.12 3.54 -14.30
CA LEU A 23 -0.70 4.10 -13.23
C LEU A 23 -0.81 5.63 -13.36
N PRO A 24 -1.95 6.23 -12.96
CA PRO A 24 -2.14 7.68 -12.98
C PRO A 24 -1.44 8.35 -11.79
N LEU A 25 -0.11 8.30 -11.73
CA LEU A 25 0.70 8.83 -10.63
C LEU A 25 0.66 10.37 -10.60
N LYS A 26 0.55 10.95 -9.40
CA LYS A 26 0.71 12.39 -9.14
C LYS A 26 2.01 12.63 -8.38
N PHE A 27 2.82 13.58 -8.84
CA PHE A 27 4.13 13.88 -8.26
C PHE A 27 4.08 15.06 -7.27
N PRO A 28 4.91 15.05 -6.20
CA PRO A 28 5.90 14.02 -5.86
C PRO A 28 5.24 12.71 -5.37
N PHE A 29 5.73 11.57 -5.88
CA PHE A 29 5.17 10.23 -5.60
C PHE A 29 6.17 9.39 -4.78
N THR A 30 5.68 8.71 -3.73
CA THR A 30 6.47 7.77 -2.92
C THR A 30 6.07 6.33 -3.29
N PRO A 31 6.99 5.49 -3.80
CA PRO A 31 6.69 4.09 -4.15
C PRO A 31 6.61 3.17 -2.93
N GLY A 32 6.11 1.94 -3.15
CA GLY A 32 5.92 0.91 -2.13
C GLY A 32 4.45 0.73 -1.74
N SER A 33 4.09 -0.48 -1.30
CA SER A 33 2.74 -0.75 -0.79
C SER A 33 2.71 -1.66 0.43
N GLU A 34 3.87 -2.10 0.91
CA GLU A 34 4.00 -3.02 2.04
C GLU A 34 4.88 -2.41 3.12
N LEU A 35 4.31 -2.27 4.31
CA LEU A 35 5.00 -1.82 5.50
C LEU A 35 4.50 -2.56 6.74
N ALA A 36 5.36 -2.58 7.75
CA ALA A 36 5.01 -2.91 9.13
C ALA A 36 5.52 -1.79 10.05
N GLY A 37 4.74 -1.44 11.06
CA GLY A 37 5.06 -0.31 11.92
C GLY A 37 4.19 -0.22 13.15
N GLU A 38 4.22 0.95 13.78
CA GLU A 38 3.46 1.27 14.98
C GLU A 38 2.66 2.56 14.80
N VAL A 39 1.42 2.57 15.26
CA VAL A 39 0.59 3.79 15.26
C VAL A 39 1.13 4.76 16.31
N ILE A 40 1.56 5.95 15.88
CA ILE A 40 2.14 6.98 16.77
C ILE A 40 1.26 8.21 16.96
N ALA A 41 0.20 8.36 16.16
CA ALA A 41 -0.80 9.41 16.32
C ALA A 41 -2.09 9.02 15.61
N LEU A 42 -3.23 9.46 16.12
CA LEU A 42 -4.54 9.32 15.48
C LEU A 42 -4.98 10.66 14.88
N GLY A 43 -5.61 10.59 13.70
CA GLY A 43 -6.30 11.74 13.13
C GLY A 43 -7.74 11.84 13.66
N GLN A 44 -8.36 13.00 13.51
CA GLN A 44 -9.78 13.18 13.85
C GLN A 44 -10.64 12.17 13.07
N GLY A 45 -11.52 11.45 13.78
CA GLY A 45 -12.41 10.44 13.18
C GLY A 45 -11.78 9.06 12.97
N ALA A 46 -10.52 8.83 13.32
CA ALA A 46 -9.94 7.49 13.34
C ALA A 46 -10.42 6.71 14.58
N PHE A 47 -11.06 5.56 14.37
CA PHE A 47 -11.64 4.75 15.46
C PHE A 47 -11.26 3.26 15.44
N ARG A 48 -10.56 2.79 14.40
CA ARG A 48 -10.19 1.37 14.22
C ARG A 48 -8.86 0.98 14.89
N PHE A 49 -8.13 1.95 15.43
CA PHE A 49 -6.77 1.77 15.94
C PHE A 49 -6.52 2.64 17.17
N GLU A 50 -5.51 2.26 17.93
CA GLU A 50 -4.99 2.97 19.10
C GLU A 50 -3.50 3.28 18.91
N VAL A 51 -3.00 4.32 19.59
CA VAL A 51 -1.56 4.61 19.65
C VAL A 51 -0.83 3.45 20.34
N GLY A 52 0.31 3.04 19.78
CA GLY A 52 1.09 1.88 20.24
C GLY A 52 0.78 0.57 19.51
N MET A 53 -0.32 0.50 18.76
CA MET A 53 -0.67 -0.71 18.01
C MET A 53 0.34 -1.02 16.91
N LYS A 54 0.74 -2.29 16.83
CA LYS A 54 1.50 -2.81 15.69
C LYS A 54 0.56 -3.08 14.52
N VAL A 55 0.94 -2.61 13.34
CA VAL A 55 0.10 -2.67 12.13
C VAL A 55 0.91 -3.08 10.91
N ILE A 56 0.23 -3.67 9.93
CA ILE A 56 0.72 -3.91 8.57
C ILE A 56 -0.23 -3.25 7.56
N SER A 57 0.27 -2.93 6.37
CA SER A 57 -0.54 -2.39 5.28
C SER A 57 -1.31 -3.47 4.52
N THR A 58 -2.46 -3.10 3.97
CA THR A 58 -3.18 -3.90 2.96
C THR A 58 -2.80 -3.40 1.57
N ALA A 59 -2.09 -4.21 0.77
CA ALA A 59 -1.58 -3.81 -0.55
C ALA A 59 -2.70 -3.48 -1.58
N THR A 60 -3.94 -3.87 -1.29
CA THR A 60 -5.12 -3.44 -2.04
C THR A 60 -6.21 -3.11 -1.04
N PRO A 61 -6.33 -1.82 -0.68
CA PRO A 61 -7.39 -1.36 0.21
C PRO A 61 -8.78 -1.78 -0.29
N ASP A 62 -9.70 -1.98 0.64
CA ASP A 62 -11.13 -2.24 0.42
C ASP A 62 -11.50 -3.58 -0.26
N TRP A 63 -10.53 -4.36 -0.73
CA TRP A 63 -10.78 -5.71 -1.22
C TRP A 63 -10.83 -6.71 -0.05
N ILE A 64 -12.03 -7.20 0.26
CA ILE A 64 -12.28 -8.14 1.36
C ILE A 64 -12.21 -9.60 0.88
N ASP A 65 -12.90 -9.94 -0.19
CA ASP A 65 -12.93 -11.30 -0.76
C ASP A 65 -13.25 -11.31 -2.27
N GLY A 66 -13.35 -12.50 -2.85
CA GLY A 66 -13.68 -12.72 -4.27
C GLY A 66 -12.48 -12.68 -5.20
N LEU A 67 -12.72 -12.85 -6.51
CA LEU A 67 -11.66 -12.78 -7.53
C LEU A 67 -11.47 -11.34 -7.97
N ARG A 68 -10.21 -10.91 -8.05
CA ARG A 68 -9.88 -9.67 -8.76
C ARG A 68 -9.84 -9.88 -10.25
N ALA A 69 -10.13 -8.79 -10.94
CA ALA A 69 -9.93 -8.68 -12.36
C ALA A 69 -8.41 -8.75 -12.64
N GLY A 70 -7.96 -9.87 -13.21
CA GLY A 70 -6.55 -10.15 -13.49
C GLY A 70 -5.75 -10.71 -12.29
N THR A 71 -4.47 -10.97 -12.54
CA THR A 71 -3.50 -11.49 -11.56
C THR A 71 -2.18 -10.72 -11.66
N ALA A 72 -1.26 -10.95 -10.71
CA ALA A 72 0.08 -10.38 -10.80
C ALA A 72 0.84 -10.83 -12.08
N ARG A 73 0.56 -12.03 -12.59
CA ARG A 73 1.14 -12.56 -13.83
C ARG A 73 0.41 -12.05 -15.08
N LYS A 74 -0.91 -11.87 -15.01
CA LYS A 74 -1.78 -11.43 -16.10
C LYS A 74 -2.63 -10.25 -15.63
N PRO A 75 -2.10 -9.02 -15.64
CA PRO A 75 -2.86 -7.85 -15.20
C PRO A 75 -4.12 -7.68 -16.04
N LEU A 76 -5.13 -7.02 -15.48
CA LEU A 76 -6.33 -6.67 -16.23
C LEU A 76 -5.95 -5.78 -17.42
N LEU A 77 -6.29 -6.21 -18.63
CA LEU A 77 -6.24 -5.36 -19.81
C LEU A 77 -7.49 -4.49 -19.78
N ILE A 78 -7.30 -3.21 -19.53
CA ILE A 78 -8.28 -2.15 -19.82
C ILE A 78 -7.94 -1.54 -21.18
#